data_AF-A0A9W6GJU4-F1
#
_entry.id   AF-A0A9W6GJU4-F1
#
_cell.length_a   1.000
_cell.length_b   1.000
_cell.length_c   1.000
_cell.angle_alpha   90.00
_cell.angle_beta   90.00
_cell.angle_gamma   90.00
#
_symmetry.space_group_name_H-M   'P 1'
#
loop_
_entity.id
_entity.type
_entity.pdbx_description
1 polymer ?
#
loop_
_entity_poly.entity_id
_entity_poly.type
_entity_poly.pdbx_seq_one_letter_code
_entity_poly.pdbx_strand_id
1 'polypeptide(L)'
;MKIIIPGGETLEIDHIVSDYNGTIALDGRLIEGVAELMGKLAEEVTIHVITADTFGSVERELQGVPVSYTRSAQRSRTGLRQSM
;
A
#
# COMPACT_ATOMS: atom_id res chain seq x y z
N MET A 1 -4.03 -16.09 -5.48
CA MET A 1 -3.20 -16.10 -6.72
C MET A 1 -2.02 -17.05 -6.61
N LYS A 2 -1.63 -17.77 -7.68
CA LYS A 2 -0.50 -18.72 -7.69
C LYS A 2 0.67 -18.19 -8.55
N ILE A 3 1.87 -18.07 -7.99
CA ILE A 3 3.07 -17.60 -8.69
C ILE A 3 4.15 -18.69 -8.69
N ILE A 4 4.60 -19.08 -9.88
CA ILE A 4 5.70 -20.03 -10.05
C ILE A 4 7.00 -19.24 -10.15
N ILE A 5 7.88 -19.39 -9.17
CA ILE A 5 9.22 -18.80 -9.20
C ILE A 5 10.18 -19.81 -9.85
N PRO A 6 10.86 -19.47 -10.96
CA PRO A 6 11.80 -20.39 -11.61
C PRO A 6 12.89 -20.85 -10.66
N GLY A 7 13.04 -22.17 -10.50
CA GLY A 7 14.03 -22.76 -9.58
C GLY A 7 13.66 -22.65 -8.09
N GLY A 8 12.50 -22.10 -7.76
CA GLY A 8 11.99 -21.99 -6.39
C GLY A 8 10.72 -22.82 -6.18
N GLU A 9 10.10 -22.62 -5.02
CA GLU A 9 8.78 -23.17 -4.74
C GLU A 9 7.67 -22.36 -5.40
N THR A 10 6.48 -22.95 -5.51
CA THR A 10 5.31 -22.21 -5.96
C THR A 10 4.70 -21.45 -4.78
N LEU A 11 4.47 -20.16 -4.96
CA LEU A 11 3.86 -19.30 -3.95
C LEU A 11 2.35 -19.24 -4.18
N GLU A 12 1.59 -19.41 -3.10
CA GLU A 12 0.18 -19.08 -3.03
C GLU A 12 0.05 -17.77 -2.26
N ILE A 13 -0.41 -16.73 -2.97
CA ILE A 13 -0.54 -15.38 -2.44
C ILE A 13 -2.03 -15.10 -2.26
N ASP A 14 -2.43 -14.89 -1.02
CA ASP A 14 -3.79 -14.47 -0.66
C ASP A 14 -3.86 -12.97 -0.33
N HIS A 15 -2.73 -12.38 0.05
CA HIS A 15 -2.64 -11.00 0.53
C HIS A 15 -1.49 -10.24 -0.12
N ILE A 16 -1.76 -8.99 -0.50
CA ILE A 16 -0.75 -8.03 -0.93
C ILE A 16 -0.78 -6.84 0.02
N VAL A 17 0.40 -6.37 0.41
CA VAL A 17 0.58 -5.15 1.20
C VAL A 17 1.40 -4.17 0.38
N SER A 18 0.92 -2.93 0.27
CA SER A 18 1.57 -1.87 -0.51
C SER A 18 1.69 -0.58 0.29
N ASP A 19 2.81 0.13 0.14
CA ASP A 19 2.89 1.53 0.55
C ASP A 19 2.12 2.41 -0.44
N TYR A 20 1.59 3.54 0.00
CA TYR A 20 0.82 4.43 -0.87
C TYR A 20 1.72 5.28 -1.78
N ASN A 21 2.45 6.23 -1.18
CA ASN A 21 3.30 7.15 -1.93
C ASN A 21 4.62 6.48 -2.32
N GLY A 22 5.04 6.67 -3.58
CA GLY A 22 6.28 6.05 -4.08
C GLY A 22 6.12 4.61 -4.55
N THR A 23 4.89 4.06 -4.51
CA THR A 23 4.55 2.78 -5.15
C THR A 23 3.33 2.92 -6.06
N ILE A 24 2.18 3.33 -5.51
CA ILE A 24 0.89 3.35 -6.24
C ILE A 24 0.36 4.76 -6.49
N ALA A 25 0.96 5.75 -5.82
CA ALA A 25 0.60 7.17 -5.91
C ALA A 25 1.84 8.06 -6.00
N LEU A 26 1.67 9.21 -6.65
CA LEU A 26 2.64 10.31 -6.71
C LEU A 26 1.98 11.57 -6.16
N ASP A 27 2.64 12.24 -5.22
CA ASP A 27 2.14 13.46 -4.54
C ASP A 27 0.71 13.31 -3.99
N GLY A 28 0.42 12.14 -3.42
CA GLY A 28 -0.87 11.86 -2.79
C GLY A 28 -2.02 11.57 -3.75
N ARG A 29 -1.76 11.43 -5.06
CA ARG A 29 -2.74 11.06 -6.09
C ARG A 29 -2.39 9.69 -6.69
N LEU A 30 -3.41 8.88 -6.94
CA LEU A 30 -3.19 7.61 -7.63
C LEU A 30 -2.60 7.84 -9.03
N ILE A 31 -1.63 7.01 -9.40
CA ILE A 31 -1.10 7.00 -10.76
C ILE A 31 -2.21 6.50 -11.71
N GLU A 32 -2.30 7.09 -12.90
CA GLU A 32 -3.28 6.70 -13.90
C GLU A 32 -3.25 5.19 -14.18
N GLY A 33 -4.42 4.56 -14.24
CA GLY A 33 -4.58 3.12 -14.46
C GLY A 33 -4.37 2.23 -13.22
N VAL A 34 -3.79 2.75 -12.13
CA VAL A 34 -3.57 1.94 -10.91
C VAL A 34 -4.88 1.49 -10.28
N ALA A 35 -5.91 2.34 -10.24
CA ALA A 35 -7.21 1.95 -9.69
C ALA A 35 -7.81 0.74 -10.43
N GLU A 36 -7.70 0.72 -11.76
CA GLU A 36 -8.18 -0.40 -12.59
C GLU A 36 -7.33 -1.66 -12.37
N LEU A 37 -6.00 -1.52 -12.29
CA LEU A 37 -5.08 -2.62 -11.99
C LEU A 37 -5.39 -3.24 -10.63
N MET A 38 -5.59 -2.42 -9.59
CA MET A 38 -5.98 -2.87 -8.25
C MET A 38 -7.33 -3.58 -8.27
N GLY A 39 -8.27 -3.09 -9.10
CA GLY A 39 -9.54 -3.76 -9.35
C GLY A 39 -9.37 -5.20 -9.83
N LYS A 40 -8.58 -5.40 -10.89
CA LYS A 40 -8.30 -6.73 -11.45
C LYS A 40 -7.59 -7.63 -10.45
N LEU A 41 -6.62 -7.08 -9.72
CA LEU A 41 -5.84 -7.85 -8.75
C LEU A 41 -6.69 -8.27 -7.55
N ALA A 42 -7.63 -7.42 -7.12
CA ALA A 42 -8.54 -7.70 -6.01
C ALA A 42 -9.51 -8.86 -6.29
N GLU A 43 -9.68 -9.29 -7.55
CA GLU A 43 -10.44 -10.49 -7.91
C GLU A 43 -9.74 -11.78 -7.43
N GLU A 44 -8.42 -11.75 -7.23
CA GLU A 44 -7.62 -12.93 -6.89
C GLU A 44 -6.96 -12.88 -5.51
N VAL A 45 -6.81 -11.69 -4.92
CA VAL A 45 -6.13 -11.47 -3.65
C VAL A 45 -6.76 -10.32 -2.85
N THR A 46 -6.56 -10.32 -1.53
CA THR A 46 -6.93 -9.16 -0.70
C THR A 46 -5.77 -8.16 -0.65
N ILE A 47 -6.05 -6.90 -0.95
CA ILE A 47 -5.04 -5.83 -1.01
C ILE A 47 -5.18 -4.91 0.20
N HIS A 48 -4.04 -4.64 0.85
CA HIS A 48 -3.94 -3.72 1.99
C HIS A 48 -2.94 -2.61 1.67
N VAL A 49 -3.37 -1.36 1.83
CA VAL A 49 -2.53 -0.18 1.68
C VAL A 49 -2.11 0.32 3.06
N ILE A 50 -0.81 0.49 3.28
CA ILE A 50 -0.29 1.13 4.49
C ILE A 50 0.24 2.50 4.09
N THR A 51 -0.14 3.55 4.83
CA THR A 51 0.26 4.91 4.50
C THR A 51 0.62 5.73 5.73
N ALA A 52 1.56 6.66 5.60
CA ALA A 52 1.83 7.70 6.59
C ALA A 52 1.08 9.01 6.30
N ASP A 53 0.20 9.04 5.28
CA ASP A 53 -0.52 10.26 4.91
C ASP A 53 -1.27 10.85 6.12
N THR A 54 -0.93 12.10 6.45
CA THR A 54 -1.52 12.87 7.54
C THR A 54 -2.72 13.69 7.08
N PHE A 55 -2.80 14.01 5.79
CA PHE A 55 -3.73 14.99 5.23
C PHE A 55 -5.06 14.40 4.74
N GLY A 56 -5.19 13.07 4.71
CA GLY A 56 -6.43 12.37 4.39
C GLY A 56 -6.74 12.31 2.90
N SER A 57 -5.76 12.58 2.03
CA SER A 57 -5.94 12.48 0.59
C SER A 57 -6.14 11.03 0.15
N VAL A 58 -5.52 10.08 0.87
CA VAL A 58 -5.59 8.64 0.57
C VAL A 58 -7.02 8.11 0.61
N GLU A 59 -7.82 8.51 1.59
CA GLU A 59 -9.21 8.07 1.71
C GLU A 59 -10.05 8.47 0.50
N ARG A 60 -9.84 9.71 0.01
CA ARG A 60 -10.54 10.22 -1.16
C ARG A 60 -10.10 9.50 -2.44
N GLU A 61 -8.81 9.29 -2.61
CA GLU A 61 -8.25 8.71 -3.84
C GLU A 61 -8.49 7.20 -3.93
N LEU A 62 -8.57 6.49 -2.80
CA LEU A 62 -8.93 5.07 -2.74
C LEU A 62 -10.44 4.84 -2.75
N GLN A 63 -11.25 5.89 -2.80
CA GLN A 63 -12.71 5.74 -2.83
C GLN A 63 -13.15 4.94 -4.06
N GLY A 64 -13.83 3.82 -3.83
CA GLY A 64 -14.29 2.93 -4.90
C GLY A 64 -13.21 1.98 -5.46
N VAL A 65 -11.98 2.03 -4.92
CA VAL A 65 -10.93 1.06 -5.22
C VAL A 65 -11.06 -0.10 -4.21
N PRO A 66 -11.05 -1.37 -4.64
CA PRO A 66 -11.30 -2.52 -3.76
C PRO A 66 -10.06 -2.89 -2.92
N VAL A 67 -9.65 -1.97 -2.04
CA VAL A 67 -8.53 -2.15 -1.12
C VAL A 67 -8.93 -1.75 0.29
N SER A 68 -8.30 -2.36 1.29
CA SER A 68 -8.29 -1.81 2.64
C SER A 68 -7.15 -0.81 2.79
N TYR A 69 -7.24 0.15 3.72
CA TYR A 69 -6.08 0.96 4.08
C TYR A 69 -5.93 1.13 5.59
N THR A 70 -4.68 1.22 6.04
CA THR A 70 -4.31 1.51 7.43
C THR A 70 -3.32 2.67 7.46
N ARG A 71 -3.61 3.66 8.30
CA ARG A 71 -2.68 4.76 8.57
C ARG A 71 -1.69 4.31 9.63
N SER A 72 -0.39 4.43 9.36
CA SER A 72 0.63 4.11 10.34
C SER A 72 0.66 5.20 11.43
N ALA A 73 0.62 4.79 12.70
CA ALA A 73 0.81 5.70 13.81
C ALA A 73 2.28 6.10 13.85
N GLN A 74 2.60 7.33 13.45
CA GLN A 74 3.97 7.82 13.47
C GLN A 74 4.43 7.92 14.94
N ARG A 75 5.30 7.01 15.39
CA ARG A 75 5.96 7.16 16.69
C ARG A 75 6.79 8.44 16.65
N SER A 76 6.45 9.40 17.50
CA SER A 76 7.26 10.60 17.74
C SER A 76 8.69 10.17 18.09
N ARG A 77 9.67 10.46 17.23
CA ARG A 77 11.10 10.37 17.58
C ARG A 77 11.48 11.55 18.46
N THR A 78 10.93 11.61 19.67
CA THR A 78 11.39 12.56 20.68
C THR A 78 12.33 11.83 21.63
N GLY A 79 13.63 12.00 21.45
CA GLY A 79 14.64 11.57 22.40
C GLY A 79 16.01 11.33 21.79
N LEU A 80 17.00 12.10 22.27
CA LEU A 80 18.46 11.99 22.08
C LEU A 80 19.07 12.76 20.90
N ARG A 81 18.96 14.08 20.98
CA ARG A 81 20.18 14.92 20.94
C ARG A 81 20.40 15.48 22.34
N GLN A 82 21.32 14.90 23.09
CA GLN A 82 22.11 15.68 24.04
C GLN A 82 23.57 15.51 23.64
N SER A 83 24.08 16.58 23.04
CA SER A 83 25.49 16.91 22.99
C SER A 83 25.92 17.40 24.37
N MET A 84 26.73 16.61 25.07
CA MET A 84 27.83 17.04 25.94
C MET A 84 28.67 15.82 26.29
#